data_AF-A0A7R9EC35-F1
#
_entry.id   AF-A0A7R9EC35-F1
#
_cell.length_a   1.000
_cell.length_b   1.000
_cell.length_c   1.000
_cell.angle_alpha   90.00
_cell.angle_beta   90.00
_cell.angle_gamma   90.00
#
_symmetry.space_group_name_H-M   'P 1'
#
loop_
_entity.id
_entity.type
_entity.pdbx_description
1 polymer ?
#
loop_
_entity_poly.entity_id
_entity_poly.type
_entity_poly.pdbx_seq_one_letter_code
_entity_poly.pdbx_strand_id
1 'polypeptide(L)'
;MSTPSFYGILLLLTLGFMTKFISYIPKASLAALIISAMFFMVEYEMVPKLWKTRKLDLIPFIATFFGCLFISLDYGIVVGILVNVSFILYKSARPDTHIKRLKINGREMLLARPDQGLVFPAAEFFRQVIHSNACFDEGDHVTLVLDGTHIAVVDFTMATNLKSLIEDLELRKQSFIFWNWRRSAERTCCALYPAMGRYFRYGSTLNDLFQDKIEEDSSSTEYSNASTIVISTE
;
A
#
# COMPACT_ATOMS: atom_id res chain seq x y z
N MET A 1 37.38 -13.09 -24.88
CA MET A 1 36.39 -12.02 -25.17
C MET A 1 36.07 -11.89 -26.68
N SER A 2 36.34 -12.93 -27.50
CA SER A 2 36.31 -12.83 -28.98
C SER A 2 35.15 -13.60 -29.64
N THR A 3 34.33 -14.30 -28.85
CA THR A 3 33.25 -15.16 -29.34
C THR A 3 32.12 -14.41 -30.07
N PRO A 4 31.59 -13.25 -29.62
CA PRO A 4 30.51 -12.57 -30.34
C PRO A 4 30.97 -12.05 -31.71
N SER A 5 32.20 -11.55 -31.81
CA SER A 5 32.79 -11.11 -33.08
C SER A 5 32.96 -12.28 -34.06
N PHE A 6 33.36 -13.45 -33.56
CA PHE A 6 33.46 -14.67 -34.37
C PHE A 6 32.11 -15.11 -34.92
N TYR A 7 31.06 -15.16 -34.09
CA TYR A 7 29.71 -15.48 -34.55
C TYR A 7 29.17 -14.45 -35.55
N GLY A 8 29.42 -13.16 -35.31
CA GLY A 8 29.03 -12.10 -36.25
C GLY A 8 29.69 -12.24 -37.63
N ILE A 9 30.99 -12.49 -37.66
CA ILE A 9 31.75 -12.71 -38.92
C ILE A 9 31.25 -13.97 -39.63
N LEU A 10 31.03 -15.07 -38.89
CA LEU A 10 30.51 -16.32 -39.45
C LEU A 10 29.09 -16.13 -40.04
N LEU A 11 28.21 -15.42 -39.33
CA LEU A 11 26.84 -15.16 -39.77
C LEU A 11 26.84 -14.26 -41.01
N LEU A 12 27.70 -13.24 -41.07
CA LEU A 12 27.86 -12.36 -42.23
C LEU A 12 28.42 -13.12 -43.45
N LEU A 13 29.40 -14.01 -43.24
CA LEU A 13 29.96 -14.87 -44.29
C LEU A 13 28.90 -15.87 -44.81
N THR A 14 28.14 -16.50 -43.91
CA THR A 14 27.04 -17.39 -44.26
C THR A 14 25.97 -16.64 -45.03
N LEU A 15 25.48 -15.48 -44.58
CA LEU A 15 24.52 -14.70 -45.35
C LEU A 15 25.08 -14.32 -46.72
N GLY A 16 26.30 -13.80 -46.81
CA GLY A 16 26.90 -13.39 -48.08
C GLY A 16 27.01 -14.52 -49.11
N PHE A 17 27.41 -15.72 -48.69
CA PHE A 17 27.64 -16.85 -49.58
C PHE A 17 26.39 -17.75 -49.79
N MET A 18 25.59 -17.98 -48.73
CA MET A 18 24.41 -18.85 -48.74
C MET A 18 23.09 -18.14 -49.06
N THR A 19 23.03 -16.81 -49.22
CA THR A 19 21.77 -16.11 -49.58
C THR A 19 21.08 -16.71 -50.81
N LYS A 20 21.85 -17.14 -51.83
CA LYS A 20 21.27 -17.80 -53.03
C LYS A 20 20.55 -19.12 -52.70
N PHE A 21 21.02 -19.86 -51.70
CA PHE A 21 20.40 -21.11 -51.25
C PHE A 21 19.23 -20.86 -50.29
N ILE A 22 19.29 -19.80 -49.48
CA ILE A 22 18.19 -19.40 -48.56
C ILE A 22 16.89 -19.11 -49.34
N SER A 23 16.99 -18.61 -50.57
CA SER A 23 15.82 -18.36 -51.43
C SER A 23 15.06 -19.64 -51.84
N TYR A 24 15.70 -20.81 -51.78
CA TYR A 24 15.05 -22.10 -52.10
C TYR A 24 14.34 -22.72 -50.89
N ILE A 25 14.42 -22.09 -49.71
CA ILE A 25 13.80 -22.61 -48.50
C ILE A 25 12.28 -22.45 -48.61
N PRO A 26 11.50 -23.53 -48.48
CA PRO A 26 10.05 -23.44 -48.50
C PRO A 26 9.56 -22.66 -47.28
N LYS A 27 8.60 -21.74 -47.51
CA LYS A 27 7.99 -20.91 -46.45
C LYS A 27 7.42 -21.74 -45.29
N ALA A 28 6.98 -22.97 -45.58
CA ALA A 28 6.47 -23.90 -44.59
C ALA A 28 7.52 -24.27 -43.52
N SER A 29 8.78 -24.50 -43.92
CA SER A 29 9.85 -24.83 -42.97
C SER A 29 10.19 -23.65 -42.05
N LEU A 30 10.16 -22.42 -42.59
CA LEU A 30 10.39 -21.22 -41.79
C LEU A 30 9.26 -21.00 -40.78
N ALA A 31 8.00 -21.19 -41.20
CA ALA A 31 6.85 -21.12 -40.30
C ALA A 31 6.93 -22.19 -39.18
N ALA A 32 7.30 -23.42 -39.52
CA ALA A 32 7.48 -24.50 -38.54
C ALA A 32 8.58 -24.16 -37.52
N LEU A 33 9.69 -23.56 -37.96
CA LEU A 33 10.77 -23.12 -37.09
C LEU A 33 10.30 -22.02 -36.12
N ILE A 34 9.56 -21.03 -36.61
CA ILE A 34 9.02 -19.95 -35.76
C ILE A 34 8.05 -20.51 -34.73
N ILE A 35 7.11 -21.37 -35.15
CA ILE A 35 6.13 -22.00 -34.26
C ILE A 35 6.85 -22.83 -33.18
N SER A 36 7.84 -23.65 -33.57
CA SER A 36 8.63 -24.44 -32.62
C SER A 36 9.37 -23.56 -31.62
N ALA A 37 9.95 -22.43 -32.04
CA ALA A 37 10.63 -21.51 -31.14
C ALA A 37 9.65 -20.82 -30.17
N MET A 38 8.48 -20.41 -30.66
CA MET A 38 7.45 -19.77 -29.83
C MET A 38 6.88 -20.71 -28.77
N PHE A 39 6.71 -22.00 -29.07
CA PHE A 39 6.24 -22.98 -28.09
C PHE A 39 7.12 -23.04 -26.84
N PHE A 40 8.44 -22.89 -26.97
CA PHE A 40 9.36 -22.85 -25.83
C PHE A 40 9.36 -21.53 -25.08
N MET A 41 8.93 -20.44 -25.72
CA MET A 41 8.89 -19.11 -25.11
C MET A 41 7.67 -18.91 -24.20
N VAL A 42 6.58 -19.66 -24.42
CA VAL A 42 5.34 -19.51 -23.65
C VAL A 42 5.43 -20.31 -22.33
N GLU A 43 5.48 -19.61 -21.21
CA GLU A 43 5.41 -20.20 -19.86
C GLU A 43 3.97 -20.50 -19.44
N TYR A 44 3.41 -21.62 -19.91
CA TYR A 44 2.01 -22.01 -19.63
C TYR A 44 1.70 -22.20 -18.14
N GLU A 45 2.70 -22.52 -17.31
CA GLU A 45 2.49 -22.71 -15.86
C GLU A 45 2.13 -21.42 -15.11
N MET A 46 2.45 -20.25 -15.67
CA MET A 46 2.21 -18.97 -15.02
C MET A 46 0.74 -18.58 -15.01
N VAL A 47 -0.01 -18.91 -16.07
CA VAL A 47 -1.43 -18.56 -16.22
C VAL A 47 -2.32 -19.13 -15.09
N PRO A 48 -2.28 -20.44 -14.74
CA PRO A 48 -3.08 -20.97 -13.65
C PRO A 48 -2.62 -20.47 -12.27
N LYS A 49 -1.31 -20.21 -12.10
CA LYS A 49 -0.77 -19.60 -10.87
C LYS A 49 -1.33 -18.18 -10.68
N LEU A 50 -1.42 -17.39 -11.75
CA LEU A 50 -2.04 -16.06 -11.75
C LEU A 50 -3.53 -16.11 -11.39
N TRP A 51 -4.27 -17.03 -12.00
CA TRP A 51 -5.71 -17.21 -11.74
C TRP A 51 -6.01 -17.58 -10.28
N LYS A 52 -5.17 -18.42 -9.67
CA LYS A 52 -5.35 -18.88 -8.29
C LYS A 52 -5.01 -17.81 -7.26
N THR A 53 -4.05 -16.93 -7.55
CA THR A 53 -3.63 -15.87 -6.61
C THR A 53 -4.61 -14.69 -6.64
N ARG A 54 -4.82 -14.05 -7.80
CA ARG A 54 -5.71 -12.89 -7.93
C ARG A 54 -6.27 -12.76 -9.34
N LYS A 55 -7.59 -12.89 -9.48
CA LYS A 55 -8.33 -12.68 -10.75
C LYS A 55 -8.15 -11.27 -11.34
N LEU A 56 -7.84 -10.29 -10.51
CA LEU A 56 -7.65 -8.91 -10.95
C LEU A 56 -6.36 -8.75 -11.78
N ASP A 57 -5.30 -9.50 -11.47
CA ASP A 57 -4.03 -9.43 -12.20
C ASP A 57 -4.13 -10.11 -13.58
N LEU A 58 -5.21 -10.85 -13.84
CA LEU A 58 -5.51 -11.47 -15.12
C LEU A 58 -6.06 -10.48 -16.16
N ILE A 59 -6.71 -9.40 -15.71
CA ILE A 59 -7.30 -8.37 -16.58
C ILE A 59 -6.24 -7.71 -17.48
N PRO A 60 -5.14 -7.14 -16.95
CA PRO A 60 -4.10 -6.55 -17.80
C PRO A 60 -3.42 -7.58 -18.71
N PHE A 61 -3.27 -8.83 -18.24
CA PHE A 61 -2.70 -9.92 -19.06
C PHE A 61 -3.58 -10.24 -20.28
N ILE A 62 -4.87 -10.45 -20.07
CA ILE A 62 -5.84 -10.73 -21.12
C ILE A 62 -6.00 -9.54 -22.06
N ALA A 63 -6.08 -8.33 -21.52
CA ALA A 63 -6.21 -7.10 -22.31
C ALA A 63 -5.00 -6.91 -23.24
N THR A 64 -3.78 -7.15 -22.74
CA THR A 64 -2.56 -7.05 -23.56
C THR A 64 -2.51 -8.15 -24.62
N PHE A 65 -2.87 -9.39 -24.26
CA PHE A 65 -2.91 -10.51 -25.20
C PHE A 65 -3.86 -10.25 -26.37
N PHE A 66 -5.11 -9.87 -26.08
CA PHE A 66 -6.08 -9.56 -27.13
C PHE A 66 -5.77 -8.24 -27.85
N GLY A 67 -5.20 -7.24 -27.16
CA GLY A 67 -4.74 -6.00 -27.76
C GLY A 67 -3.69 -6.23 -28.85
N CYS A 68 -2.68 -7.05 -28.57
CA CYS A 68 -1.67 -7.42 -29.56
C CYS A 68 -2.25 -8.25 -30.72
N LEU A 69 -3.24 -9.11 -30.45
CA LEU A 69 -3.84 -10.00 -31.46
C LEU A 69 -4.76 -9.27 -32.45
N PHE A 70 -5.57 -8.31 -31.99
CA PHE A 70 -6.59 -7.67 -32.83
C PHE A 70 -6.18 -6.34 -33.46
N ILE A 71 -5.27 -5.59 -32.83
CA ILE A 71 -5.01 -4.18 -33.19
C ILE A 71 -3.62 -3.95 -33.82
N SER A 72 -2.72 -4.93 -33.73
CA SER A 72 -1.28 -4.91 -34.08
C SER A 72 -0.38 -4.82 -32.84
N LEU A 73 0.82 -5.39 -32.97
CA LEU A 73 1.77 -5.55 -31.87
C LEU A 73 2.21 -4.21 -31.25
N ASP A 74 2.49 -3.20 -32.08
CA ASP A 74 2.95 -1.88 -31.61
C ASP A 74 1.91 -1.20 -30.70
N TYR A 75 0.66 -1.13 -31.16
CA TYR A 75 -0.45 -0.55 -30.41
C TYR A 75 -0.87 -1.44 -29.23
N GLY A 76 -0.80 -2.76 -29.38
CA GLY A 76 -1.11 -3.71 -28.31
C GLY A 76 -0.20 -3.56 -27.09
N ILE A 77 1.09 -3.33 -27.31
CA ILE A 77 2.05 -3.06 -26.23
C ILE A 77 1.71 -1.74 -25.52
N VAL A 78 1.42 -0.67 -26.27
CA VAL A 78 1.07 0.64 -25.69
C VAL A 78 -0.19 0.55 -24.83
N VAL A 79 -1.23 -0.11 -25.34
CA VAL A 79 -2.48 -0.33 -24.60
C VAL A 79 -2.24 -1.19 -23.36
N GLY A 80 -1.45 -2.26 -23.48
CA GLY A 80 -1.10 -3.12 -22.35
C GLY A 80 -0.40 -2.38 -21.23
N ILE A 81 0.57 -1.52 -21.56
CA ILE A 81 1.25 -0.65 -20.60
C ILE A 81 0.25 0.29 -19.92
N LEU A 82 -0.61 0.94 -20.70
CA LEU A 82 -1.59 1.89 -20.17
C LEU A 82 -2.58 1.22 -19.21
N VAL A 83 -3.08 0.04 -19.57
CA VAL A 83 -3.97 -0.77 -18.72
C VAL A 83 -3.25 -1.23 -17.45
N ASN A 84 -2.00 -1.72 -17.58
CA ASN A 84 -1.22 -2.15 -16.42
C ASN A 84 -0.93 -1.00 -15.44
N VAL A 85 -0.52 0.17 -15.95
CA VAL A 85 -0.29 1.37 -15.13
C VAL A 85 -1.59 1.81 -14.44
N SER A 86 -2.69 1.88 -15.19
CA SER A 86 -4.01 2.23 -14.64
C SER A 86 -4.44 1.26 -13.55
N PHE A 87 -4.19 -0.04 -13.76
CA PHE A 87 -4.51 -1.09 -12.81
C PHE A 87 -3.66 -1.00 -11.53
N ILE A 88 -2.35 -0.82 -11.67
CA ILE A 88 -1.44 -0.60 -10.53
C ILE A 88 -1.85 0.64 -9.75
N LEU A 89 -2.17 1.73 -10.45
CA LEU A 89 -2.61 2.98 -9.83
C LEU A 89 -3.93 2.81 -9.08
N TYR A 90 -4.92 2.15 -9.69
CA TYR A 90 -6.20 1.88 -9.04
C TYR A 90 -6.04 1.03 -7.78
N LYS A 91 -5.19 0.00 -7.84
CA LYS A 91 -4.88 -0.87 -6.69
C LYS A 91 -4.13 -0.12 -5.59
N SER A 92 -3.20 0.75 -5.96
CA SER A 92 -2.48 1.61 -5.02
C SER A 92 -3.41 2.64 -4.36
N ALA A 93 -4.39 3.16 -5.10
CA ALA A 93 -5.34 4.14 -4.61
C ALA A 93 -6.43 3.57 -3.67
N ARG A 94 -6.72 2.26 -3.76
CA ARG A 94 -7.63 1.55 -2.85
C ARG A 94 -6.87 0.48 -2.05
N PRO A 95 -6.04 0.88 -1.07
CA PRO A 95 -5.47 -0.09 -0.14
C PRO A 95 -6.60 -0.74 0.66
N ASP A 96 -6.54 -2.07 0.84
CA ASP A 96 -7.47 -2.80 1.71
C ASP A 96 -7.26 -2.31 3.15
N THR A 97 -8.07 -1.35 3.60
CA THR A 97 -8.03 -0.90 5.00
C THR A 97 -8.86 -1.86 5.85
N HIS A 98 -8.17 -2.74 6.57
CA HIS A 98 -8.81 -3.56 7.59
C HIS A 98 -9.12 -2.69 8.81
N ILE A 99 -10.38 -2.26 8.92
CA ILE A 99 -10.90 -1.58 10.10
C ILE A 99 -11.59 -2.62 10.98
N LYS A 100 -11.09 -2.76 12.21
CA LYS A 100 -11.68 -3.62 13.23
C LYS A 100 -12.30 -2.75 14.32
N ARG A 101 -13.61 -2.90 14.54
CA ARG A 101 -14.27 -2.38 15.75
C ARG A 101 -13.97 -3.34 16.90
N LEU A 102 -13.38 -2.83 17.97
CA LEU A 102 -13.09 -3.59 19.18
C LEU A 102 -13.83 -2.93 20.34
N LYS A 103 -14.52 -3.73 21.16
CA LYS A 103 -15.05 -3.28 22.45
C LYS A 103 -14.14 -3.83 23.53
N ILE A 104 -13.42 -2.95 24.22
CA ILE A 104 -12.53 -3.31 25.32
C ILE A 104 -12.95 -2.45 26.51
N ASN A 105 -13.24 -3.07 27.67
CA ASN A 105 -13.65 -2.38 28.90
C ASN A 105 -14.82 -1.39 28.73
N GLY A 106 -15.84 -1.76 27.95
CA GLY A 106 -17.05 -0.95 27.77
C GLY A 106 -16.89 0.31 26.90
N ARG A 107 -15.70 0.58 26.35
CA ARG A 107 -15.45 1.64 25.37
C ARG A 107 -15.32 1.06 23.96
N GLU A 108 -16.01 1.64 22.99
CA GLU A 108 -15.87 1.29 21.59
C GLU A 108 -14.58 1.91 21.03
N MET A 109 -13.77 1.10 20.35
CA MET A 109 -12.54 1.52 19.70
C MET A 109 -12.56 1.14 18.23
N LEU A 110 -12.12 2.06 17.38
CA LEU A 110 -11.91 1.81 15.97
C LEU A 110 -10.40 1.60 15.75
N LEU A 111 -10.00 0.34 15.56
CA LEU A 111 -8.64 0.00 15.18
C LEU A 111 -8.53 0.05 13.66
N ALA A 112 -7.72 0.98 13.18
CA ALA A 112 -7.38 1.12 11.79
C ALA A 112 -5.98 0.58 11.53
N ARG A 113 -5.88 -0.41 10.64
CA ARG A 113 -4.61 -0.93 10.14
C ARG A 113 -4.43 -0.56 8.66
N PRO A 114 -3.67 0.49 8.32
CA PRO A 114 -3.24 0.72 6.96
C PRO A 114 -2.25 -0.37 6.54
N ASP A 115 -2.59 -1.14 5.49
CA ASP A 115 -1.78 -2.27 5.02
C ASP A 115 -0.54 -1.82 4.20
N GLN A 116 -0.54 -0.57 3.69
CA GLN A 116 0.59 0.05 2.99
C GLN A 116 0.68 1.55 3.31
N GLY A 117 1.87 2.14 3.08
CA GLY A 117 2.17 3.55 3.36
C GLY A 117 1.07 4.47 2.85
N LEU A 118 0.65 5.43 3.68
CA LEU A 118 -0.52 6.30 3.52
C LEU A 118 -0.37 7.30 2.35
N VAL A 119 -0.14 6.84 1.12
CA VAL A 119 -0.14 7.75 -0.04
C VAL A 119 -1.51 8.43 -0.12
N PHE A 120 -1.52 9.71 -0.48
CA PHE A 120 -2.64 10.67 -0.49
C PHE A 120 -4.07 10.10 -0.73
N PRO A 121 -4.32 9.12 -1.63
CA PRO A 121 -5.65 8.49 -1.77
C PRO A 121 -6.14 7.75 -0.52
N ALA A 122 -5.23 7.19 0.28
CA ALA A 122 -5.55 6.42 1.48
C ALA A 122 -6.14 7.29 2.59
N ALA A 123 -5.72 8.56 2.73
CA ALA A 123 -6.26 9.49 3.73
C ALA A 123 -7.72 9.88 3.41
N GLU A 124 -8.03 10.10 2.13
CA GLU A 124 -9.40 10.40 1.68
C GLU A 124 -10.31 9.16 1.79
N PHE A 125 -9.80 7.98 1.44
CA PHE A 125 -10.50 6.72 1.66
C PHE A 125 -10.73 6.47 3.16
N PHE A 126 -9.75 6.78 4.00
CA PHE A 126 -9.87 6.67 5.45
C PHE A 126 -10.96 7.59 6.00
N ARG A 127 -11.00 8.84 5.55
CA ARG A 127 -12.04 9.81 5.88
C ARG A 127 -13.42 9.32 5.43
N GLN A 128 -13.53 8.71 4.25
CA GLN A 128 -14.77 8.16 3.72
C GLN A 128 -15.22 6.88 4.44
N VAL A 129 -14.31 6.00 4.84
CA VAL A 129 -14.64 4.77 5.56
C VAL A 129 -15.01 5.07 7.02
N ILE A 130 -14.37 6.06 7.64
CA ILE A 130 -14.82 6.63 8.91
C ILE A 130 -16.22 7.22 8.74
N HIS A 131 -16.47 8.00 7.69
CA HIS A 131 -17.78 8.62 7.44
C HIS A 131 -18.90 7.61 7.09
N SER A 132 -18.58 6.50 6.43
CA SER A 132 -19.56 5.51 5.99
C SER A 132 -19.86 4.43 7.03
N ASN A 133 -18.86 4.05 7.84
CA ASN A 133 -19.08 3.05 8.89
C ASN A 133 -19.42 3.69 10.22
N ALA A 134 -19.19 4.98 10.42
CA ALA A 134 -19.53 5.63 11.66
C ALA A 134 -20.71 6.58 11.48
N CYS A 135 -21.91 6.02 11.66
CA CYS A 135 -22.88 6.71 12.50
C CYS A 135 -22.23 6.87 13.89
N PHE A 136 -21.38 7.88 14.06
CA PHE A 136 -21.02 8.37 15.37
C PHE A 136 -22.20 9.21 15.82
N ASP A 137 -23.04 8.61 16.65
CA ASP A 137 -24.07 9.33 17.37
C ASP A 137 -23.41 10.46 18.19
N GLU A 138 -24.08 11.60 18.30
CA GLU A 138 -23.64 12.75 19.11
C GLU A 138 -23.57 12.34 20.59
N GLY A 139 -22.45 11.77 21.02
CA GLY A 139 -22.23 11.42 22.43
C GLY A 139 -21.23 10.30 22.72
N ASP A 140 -20.82 9.51 21.72
CA ASP A 140 -19.91 8.39 21.97
C ASP A 140 -18.44 8.79 21.72
N HIS A 141 -17.64 8.82 22.79
CA HIS A 141 -16.20 9.14 22.74
C HIS A 141 -15.39 7.96 22.17
N VAL A 142 -15.56 7.67 20.87
CA VAL A 142 -14.80 6.61 20.20
C VAL A 142 -13.36 7.06 20.00
N THR A 143 -12.43 6.30 20.59
CA THR A 143 -10.99 6.54 20.40
C THR A 143 -10.54 5.86 19.11
N LEU A 144 -9.89 6.62 18.22
CA LEU A 144 -9.34 6.11 16.97
C LEU A 144 -7.87 5.74 17.19
N VAL A 145 -7.52 4.48 16.95
CA VAL A 145 -6.14 3.99 17.08
C VAL A 145 -5.64 3.55 15.71
N LEU A 146 -4.53 4.15 15.28
CA LEU A 146 -3.88 3.85 14.01
C LEU A 146 -2.64 2.98 14.25
N ASP A 147 -2.72 1.73 13.83
CA ASP A 147 -1.63 0.75 13.93
C ASP A 147 -0.60 0.99 12.81
N GLY A 148 0.61 1.40 13.18
CA GLY A 148 1.71 1.68 12.25
C GLY A 148 2.71 0.54 12.08
N THR A 149 2.41 -0.68 12.54
CA THR A 149 3.37 -1.80 12.50
C THR A 149 3.93 -2.07 11.09
N HIS A 150 3.13 -1.82 10.05
CA HIS A 150 3.51 -2.01 8.65
C HIS A 150 4.04 -0.73 7.95
N ILE A 151 4.07 0.41 8.64
CA ILE A 151 4.56 1.67 8.10
C ILE A 151 6.08 1.75 8.30
N ALA A 152 6.83 1.44 7.25
CA ALA A 152 8.29 1.35 7.32
C ALA A 152 9.00 2.71 7.26
N VAL A 153 8.52 3.64 6.43
CA VAL A 153 9.13 4.94 6.15
C VAL A 153 8.06 6.00 5.98
N VAL A 154 8.30 7.18 6.53
CA VAL A 154 7.48 8.39 6.37
C VAL A 154 8.35 9.44 5.68
N ASP A 155 7.85 10.03 4.61
CA ASP A 155 8.47 11.17 3.94
C ASP A 155 7.77 12.50 4.33
N PHE A 156 8.25 13.62 3.79
CA PHE A 156 7.69 14.95 4.06
C PHE A 156 6.20 15.05 3.73
N THR A 157 5.79 14.47 2.59
CA THR A 157 4.39 14.50 2.12
C THR A 157 3.49 13.70 3.06
N MET A 158 3.92 12.52 3.49
CA MET A 158 3.21 11.69 4.46
C MET A 158 3.07 12.40 5.80
N ALA A 159 4.13 13.02 6.31
CA ALA A 159 4.09 13.76 7.57
C ALA A 159 3.13 14.96 7.51
N THR A 160 3.08 15.66 6.38
CA THR A 160 2.14 16.78 6.16
C THR A 160 0.68 16.31 6.13
N ASN A 161 0.41 15.17 5.48
CA ASN A 161 -0.92 14.57 5.46
C ASN A 161 -1.35 14.10 6.85
N LEU A 162 -0.45 13.46 7.61
CA LEU A 162 -0.72 13.04 8.99
C LEU A 162 -1.03 14.22 9.89
N LYS A 163 -0.28 15.33 9.76
CA LYS A 163 -0.57 16.56 10.50
C LYS A 163 -1.97 17.08 10.21
N SER A 164 -2.34 17.18 8.93
CA SER A 164 -3.66 17.67 8.51
C SER A 164 -4.78 16.79 9.07
N LEU A 165 -4.56 15.47 9.11
CA LEU A 165 -5.50 14.51 9.70
C LEU A 165 -5.65 14.68 11.22
N ILE A 166 -4.57 14.97 11.95
CA ILE A 166 -4.63 15.24 13.39
C ILE A 166 -5.40 16.53 13.66
N GLU A 167 -5.14 17.60 12.90
CA GLU A 167 -5.84 18.88 13.03
C GLU A 167 -7.35 18.72 12.79
N ASP A 168 -7.74 17.95 11.77
CA ASP A 168 -9.15 17.63 11.48
C ASP A 168 -9.84 16.84 12.60
N LEU A 169 -9.11 15.96 13.29
CA LEU A 169 -9.62 15.17 14.41
C LEU A 169 -9.69 15.98 15.71
N GLU A 170 -8.71 16.87 15.95
CA GLU A 170 -8.71 17.82 17.07
C GLU A 170 -9.90 18.77 16.98
N LEU A 171 -10.20 19.31 15.79
CA LEU A 171 -11.38 20.15 15.53
C LEU A 171 -12.70 19.44 15.87
N ARG A 172 -12.73 18.10 15.77
CA ARG A 172 -13.88 17.26 16.08
C ARG A 172 -13.92 16.75 17.53
N LYS A 173 -12.97 17.18 18.39
CA LYS A 173 -12.80 16.70 19.78
C LYS A 173 -12.65 15.18 19.88
N GLN A 174 -12.05 14.54 18.89
CA GLN A 174 -11.83 13.09 18.89
C GLN A 174 -10.44 12.74 19.43
N SER A 175 -10.37 11.71 20.28
CA SER A 175 -9.09 11.20 20.79
C SER A 175 -8.45 10.29 19.74
N PHE A 176 -7.22 10.62 19.33
CA PHE A 176 -6.46 9.89 18.32
C PHE A 176 -5.10 9.42 18.87
N ILE A 177 -4.69 8.19 18.55
CA ILE A 177 -3.43 7.58 19.03
C ILE A 177 -2.72 6.83 17.89
N PHE A 178 -1.43 7.08 17.71
CA PHE A 178 -0.54 6.26 16.88
C PHE A 178 0.04 5.11 17.70
N TRP A 179 -0.19 3.88 17.27
CA TRP A 179 0.25 2.67 17.99
C TRP A 179 1.32 1.91 17.20
N ASN A 180 2.45 1.59 17.87
CA ASN A 180 3.50 0.71 17.37
C ASN A 180 4.13 1.12 16.02
N TRP A 181 4.42 2.41 15.86
CA TRP A 181 5.12 2.93 14.67
C TRP A 181 6.62 2.64 14.75
N ARG A 182 7.29 2.52 13.59
CA ARG A 182 8.74 2.36 13.58
C ARG A 182 9.42 3.65 14.09
N ARG A 183 10.46 3.54 14.93
CA ARG A 183 11.19 4.72 15.45
C ARG A 183 11.75 5.64 14.35
N SER A 184 12.06 5.10 13.16
CA SER A 184 12.45 5.90 12.00
C SER A 184 11.33 6.84 11.55
N ALA A 185 10.08 6.36 11.52
CA ALA A 185 8.91 7.15 11.16
C ALA A 185 8.59 8.21 12.21
N GLU A 186 8.63 7.85 13.50
CA GLU A 186 8.43 8.78 14.62
C GLU A 186 9.45 9.92 14.57
N ARG A 187 10.74 9.62 14.37
CA ARG A 187 11.78 10.65 14.27
C ARG A 187 11.52 11.62 13.13
N THR A 188 11.12 11.14 11.95
CA THR A 188 10.81 12.03 10.82
C THR A 188 9.61 12.93 11.12
N CYS A 189 8.56 12.37 11.72
CA CYS A 189 7.38 13.15 12.13
C CYS A 189 7.73 14.20 13.20
N CYS A 190 8.46 13.82 14.25
CA CYS A 190 8.87 14.73 15.32
C CYS A 190 9.89 15.78 14.86
N ALA A 191 10.75 15.45 13.90
CA ALA A 191 11.68 16.40 13.30
C ALA A 191 10.96 17.46 12.46
N LEU A 192 9.88 17.10 11.78
CA LEU A 192 9.06 18.03 10.99
C LEU A 192 8.08 18.82 11.86
N TYR A 193 7.45 18.15 12.83
CA TYR A 193 6.40 18.71 13.69
C TYR A 193 6.54 18.16 15.13
N PRO A 194 7.18 18.91 16.05
CA PRO A 194 7.43 18.45 17.42
C PRO A 194 6.16 18.11 18.21
N ALA A 195 5.05 18.79 17.92
CA ALA A 195 3.77 18.58 18.58
C ALA A 195 3.11 17.21 18.29
N MET A 196 3.59 16.46 17.27
CA MET A 196 3.07 15.13 16.97
C MET A 196 3.55 14.04 17.95
N GLY A 197 4.68 14.26 18.64
CA GLY A 197 5.27 13.26 19.54
C GLY A 197 4.33 12.78 20.64
N ARG A 198 3.42 13.65 21.12
CA ARG A 198 2.43 13.34 22.16
C ARG A 198 1.41 12.27 21.76
N TYR A 199 1.23 12.01 20.46
CA TYR A 199 0.26 11.05 19.94
C TYR A 199 0.83 9.65 19.74
N PHE A 200 2.16 9.50 19.77
CA PHE A 200 2.81 8.20 19.64
C PHE A 200 2.77 7.46 20.98
N ARG A 201 2.29 6.22 20.94
CA ARG A 201 2.26 5.30 22.08
C ARG A 201 2.78 3.93 21.66
N TYR A 202 3.48 3.29 22.59
CA TYR A 202 4.12 2.00 22.42
C TYR A 202 3.65 1.08 23.53
N GLY A 203 3.07 -0.07 23.19
CA GLY A 203 2.60 -1.04 24.18
C GLY A 203 2.59 -2.44 23.61
N SER A 204 2.64 -3.42 24.51
CA SER A 204 2.71 -4.85 24.15
C SER A 204 1.34 -5.41 23.76
N THR A 205 0.27 -4.89 24.38
CA THR A 205 -1.11 -5.30 24.18
C THR A 205 -2.01 -4.06 24.10
N LEU A 206 -3.01 -4.02 23.22
CA LEU A 206 -3.99 -2.91 23.13
C LEU A 206 -4.66 -2.56 24.47
N ASN A 207 -4.66 -3.49 25.43
CA ASN A 207 -5.12 -3.28 26.80
C ASN A 207 -4.21 -2.34 27.62
N ASP A 208 -2.90 -2.29 27.36
CA ASP A 208 -1.93 -1.41 28.06
C ASP A 208 -2.19 0.08 27.77
N LEU A 209 -2.73 0.43 26.58
CA LEU A 209 -3.12 1.82 26.24
C LEU A 209 -4.11 2.42 27.23
N PHE A 210 -4.95 1.57 27.81
CA PHE A 210 -5.97 2.01 28.72
C PHE A 210 -5.43 2.14 30.15
N GLN A 211 -4.32 1.50 30.49
CA GLN A 211 -3.74 1.57 31.83
C GLN A 211 -3.00 2.92 32.02
N ASP A 212 -2.28 3.39 31.00
CA ASP A 212 -1.65 4.73 30.99
C ASP A 212 -2.68 5.86 31.14
N LYS A 213 -3.86 5.74 30.52
CA LYS A 213 -4.93 6.74 30.66
C LYS A 213 -5.64 6.66 32.02
N ILE A 214 -5.72 5.48 32.63
CA ILE A 214 -6.26 5.32 34.00
C ILE A 214 -5.28 5.91 35.03
N GLU A 215 -3.96 5.86 34.81
CA GLU A 215 -2.95 6.52 35.65
C GLU A 215 -2.86 8.04 35.43
N GLU A 216 -3.05 8.55 34.22
CA GLU A 216 -3.15 10.01 33.97
C GLU A 216 -4.47 10.62 34.53
N ASP A 217 -5.60 9.90 34.46
CA ASP A 217 -6.88 10.35 35.04
C ASP A 217 -6.93 10.16 36.59
N SER A 218 -6.21 9.18 37.15
CA SER A 218 -6.13 8.99 38.60
C SER A 218 -5.16 9.97 39.28
N SER A 219 -4.04 10.29 38.64
CA SER A 219 -3.07 11.28 39.16
C SER A 219 -3.60 12.71 39.08
N SER A 220 -4.41 13.07 38.09
CA SER A 220 -5.05 14.40 38.02
C SER A 220 -6.22 14.57 39.01
N THR A 221 -6.84 13.48 39.46
CA THR A 221 -7.87 13.51 40.51
C THR A 221 -7.27 13.60 41.93
N GLU A 222 -6.07 13.05 42.16
CA GLU A 222 -5.42 12.99 43.48
C GLU A 222 -4.63 14.26 43.88
N TYR A 223 -4.37 15.18 42.95
CA TYR A 223 -3.81 16.51 43.27
C TYR A 223 -4.89 17.59 43.50
N SER A 224 -6.13 17.39 43.02
CA SER A 224 -7.22 18.36 43.19
C SER A 224 -7.96 18.24 44.53
N ASN A 225 -7.91 17.06 45.15
CA ASN A 225 -8.51 16.77 46.46
C ASN A 225 -7.55 17.04 47.64
N ALA A 226 -6.23 17.04 47.44
CA ALA A 226 -5.25 17.39 48.48
C ALA A 226 -5.20 18.91 48.79
N SER A 227 -5.57 19.77 47.83
CA SER A 227 -5.53 21.24 47.97
C SER A 227 -6.83 21.86 48.50
N THR A 228 -7.93 21.11 48.54
CA THR A 228 -9.24 21.60 49.03
C THR A 228 -9.43 21.39 50.54
N ILE A 229 -8.70 20.47 51.18
CA ILE A 229 -8.92 20.10 52.59
C ILE A 229 -8.26 21.08 53.59
N VAL A 230 -7.41 22.01 53.16
CA VAL A 230 -6.63 22.90 54.07
C VAL A 230 -7.29 24.27 54.33
N ILE A 231 -8.46 24.59 53.74
CA ILE A 231 -9.07 25.94 53.85
C ILE A 231 -10.33 25.98 54.74
N SER A 232 -10.72 24.90 55.42
CA SER A 232 -11.95 24.90 56.21
C SER A 232 -11.81 24.26 57.60
N THR A 233 -10.95 24.84 58.44
CA THR A 233 -11.07 24.77 59.90
C THR A 233 -10.57 26.09 60.49
N GLU A 234 -11.48 27.08 60.55
CA GLU A 234 -11.50 28.05 61.66
C GLU A 234 -12.03 27.38 62.93
#